data_AF-A0A7Y2TP24-F1
#
_entry.id   AF-A0A7Y2TP24-F1
#
_cell.length_a   1.000
_cell.length_b   1.000
_cell.length_c   1.000
_cell.angle_alpha   90.00
_cell.angle_beta   90.00
_cell.angle_gamma   90.00
#
_symmetry.space_group_name_H-M   'P 1'
#
loop_
_entity.id
_entity.type
_entity.pdbx_description
1 polymer ?
#
loop_
_entity_poly.entity_id
_entity_poly.type
_entity_poly.pdbx_seq_one_letter_code
_entity_poly.pdbx_strand_id
1 'polypeptide(L)'
;MLFNSYAFVFLFLPAVLLVFLYLERRQREAALTWLVVASLFFYAWWKPVYLLLLLFSMVFNFAVGSRLQRRPAGWLLAVGVAGNLALLGWFKYANFVMDTVNALSGTQFVLEAIILPLAISFFTFQ
;
A
#
# COMPACT_ATOMS: atom_id res chain seq x y z
N MET A 1 -7.76 -10.77 3.71
CA MET A 1 -9.08 -10.74 4.35
C MET A 1 -9.63 -9.35 4.10
N LEU A 2 -10.93 -9.19 3.80
CA LEU A 2 -11.49 -7.85 3.55
C LEU A 2 -11.91 -7.20 4.88
N PHE A 3 -11.84 -5.86 4.96
CA PHE A 3 -12.25 -5.12 6.16
C PHE A 3 -13.72 -5.36 6.55
N ASN A 4 -14.59 -5.56 5.56
CA ASN A 4 -16.02 -5.85 5.78
C ASN A 4 -16.33 -7.34 6.00
N SER A 5 -15.32 -8.21 6.08
CA SER A 5 -15.55 -9.64 6.26
C SER A 5 -15.81 -10.01 7.72
N TYR A 6 -16.66 -11.00 7.96
CA TYR A 6 -16.92 -11.52 9.31
C TYR A 6 -15.65 -11.99 10.02
N ALA A 7 -14.72 -12.61 9.29
CA ALA A 7 -13.43 -13.00 9.83
C ALA A 7 -12.63 -11.79 10.35
N PHE A 8 -12.72 -10.63 9.69
CA PHE A 8 -12.04 -9.43 10.16
C PHE A 8 -12.68 -8.90 11.44
N VAL A 9 -14.01 -8.72 11.41
CA VAL A 9 -14.76 -8.07 12.49
C VAL A 9 -14.80 -8.92 13.76
N PHE A 10 -15.00 -10.24 13.64
CA PHE A 10 -15.25 -11.10 14.80
C PHE A 10 -14.04 -11.90 15.27
N LEU A 11 -13.01 -12.10 14.45
CA LEU A 11 -11.81 -12.88 14.83
C LEU A 11 -10.56 -12.01 14.87
N PHE A 12 -10.18 -11.42 13.74
CA PHE A 12 -8.92 -10.72 13.62
C PHE A 12 -8.85 -9.45 14.47
N LEU A 13 -9.83 -8.55 14.32
CA LEU A 13 -9.85 -7.28 15.04
C LEU A 13 -9.89 -7.48 16.57
N PRO A 14 -10.77 -8.33 17.14
CA PRO A 14 -10.77 -8.59 18.57
C PRO A 14 -9.46 -9.21 19.05
N ALA A 15 -8.90 -10.17 18.31
CA ALA A 15 -7.62 -10.79 18.68
C ALA A 15 -6.47 -9.78 18.70
N VAL A 16 -6.36 -8.94 17.67
CA VAL A 16 -5.34 -7.89 17.59
C VAL A 16 -5.50 -6.88 18.74
N LEU A 17 -6.74 -6.47 19.04
CA LEU A 17 -7.03 -5.52 20.11
C LEU A 17 -6.69 -6.10 21.49
N LEU A 18 -7.07 -7.35 21.77
CA LEU A 18 -6.79 -7.99 23.06
C LEU A 18 -5.29 -8.10 23.32
N VAL A 19 -4.52 -8.52 22.32
CA VAL A 19 -3.05 -8.60 22.42
C VAL A 19 -2.45 -7.20 22.57
N PHE A 20 -2.95 -6.20 21.82
CA PHE A 20 -2.51 -4.81 21.96
C PHE A 20 -2.72 -4.30 23.38
N LEU A 21 -3.92 -4.40 23.93
CA LEU A 21 -4.26 -3.93 25.28
C LEU A 21 -3.45 -4.67 26.36
N TYR A 22 -3.14 -5.95 26.14
CA TYR A 22 -2.29 -6.74 27.02
C TYR A 22 -0.82 -6.28 27.00
N LEU A 23 -0.28 -5.99 25.81
CA LEU A 23 1.10 -5.53 25.63
C LEU A 23 1.29 -4.08 26.06
N GLU A 24 0.30 -3.21 25.81
CA GLU A 24 0.33 -1.78 26.16
C GLU A 24 0.60 -1.56 27.64
N ARG A 25 0.01 -2.41 28.50
CA ARG A 25 0.19 -2.37 29.95
C ARG A 25 1.59 -2.82 30.42
N ARG A 26 2.38 -3.49 29.57
CA ARG A 26 3.72 -3.97 29.91
C ARG A 26 4.82 -3.16 29.25
N GLN A 27 4.75 -3.06 27.93
CA GLN A 27 5.78 -2.44 27.10
C GLN A 27 5.13 -1.81 25.87
N ARG A 28 5.13 -0.48 25.82
CA ARG A 28 4.56 0.29 24.71
C ARG A 28 5.18 -0.08 23.37
N GLU A 29 6.50 -0.26 23.31
CA GLU A 29 7.22 -0.64 22.09
C GLU A 29 6.76 -2.01 21.55
N ALA A 30 6.51 -2.98 22.44
CA ALA A 30 6.00 -4.29 22.05
C ALA A 30 4.57 -4.18 21.48
N ALA A 31 3.72 -3.33 22.07
CA ALA A 31 2.36 -3.09 21.59
C ALA A 31 2.35 -2.44 20.19
N LEU A 32 3.22 -1.45 19.96
CA LEU A 32 3.38 -0.82 18.65
C LEU A 32 3.91 -1.81 17.61
N THR A 33 4.92 -2.60 17.98
CA THR A 33 5.49 -3.65 17.10
C THR A 33 4.41 -4.67 16.72
N TRP A 34 3.59 -5.10 17.69
CA TRP A 34 2.45 -5.98 17.43
C TRP A 34 1.46 -5.38 16.42
N LEU A 35 1.09 -4.11 16.58
CA LEU A 35 0.19 -3.44 15.62
C LEU A 35 0.77 -3.39 14.22
N VAL A 36 2.07 -3.10 14.08
CA VAL A 36 2.76 -3.10 12.78
C VAL A 36 2.72 -4.49 12.17
N VAL A 37 3.12 -5.52 12.91
CA VAL A 37 3.14 -6.92 12.42
C VAL A 37 1.74 -7.38 12.03
N ALA A 38 0.73 -7.12 12.87
CA ALA A 38 -0.65 -7.45 12.57
C ALA A 38 -1.16 -6.74 11.30
N SER A 39 -0.82 -5.45 11.12
CA SER A 39 -1.20 -4.69 9.93
C SER A 39 -0.55 -5.22 8.66
N LEU A 40 0.74 -5.54 8.70
CA LEU A 40 1.47 -6.14 7.58
C LEU A 40 0.91 -7.53 7.25
N PHE A 41 0.60 -8.34 8.25
CA PHE A 41 -0.02 -9.65 8.07
C PHE A 41 -1.40 -9.53 7.41
N PHE A 42 -2.25 -8.62 7.91
CA PHE A 42 -3.56 -8.35 7.34
C PHE A 42 -3.47 -7.94 5.86
N TYR A 43 -2.53 -7.05 5.54
CA TYR A 43 -2.29 -6.61 4.17
C TYR A 43 -1.81 -7.77 3.28
N ALA A 44 -0.88 -8.59 3.77
CA ALA A 44 -0.32 -9.72 3.04
C ALA A 44 -1.32 -10.87 2.84
N TRP A 45 -2.38 -10.95 3.64
CA TRP A 45 -3.35 -12.06 3.61
C TRP A 45 -3.93 -12.33 2.22
N TRP A 46 -4.15 -11.29 1.40
CA TRP A 46 -4.74 -11.47 0.08
C TRP A 46 -3.71 -11.90 -0.97
N LYS A 47 -2.63 -11.11 -1.13
CA LYS A 47 -1.51 -11.43 -2.03
C LYS A 47 -0.21 -10.94 -1.41
N PRO A 48 0.61 -11.83 -0.83
CA PRO A 48 1.86 -11.46 -0.14
C PRO A 48 2.84 -10.69 -1.03
N VAL A 49 2.83 -10.93 -2.34
CA VAL A 49 3.72 -10.21 -3.30
C VAL A 49 3.52 -8.70 -3.23
N TYR A 50 2.29 -8.21 -3.01
CA TYR A 50 2.03 -6.77 -2.89
C TYR A 50 2.52 -6.17 -1.57
N LEU A 51 2.81 -6.99 -0.55
CA LEU A 51 3.46 -6.50 0.67
C LEU A 51 4.81 -5.87 0.34
N LEU A 52 5.56 -6.45 -0.60
CA LEU A 52 6.84 -5.90 -1.06
C LEU A 52 6.64 -4.51 -1.68
N LEU A 53 5.57 -4.32 -2.44
CA LEU A 53 5.22 -3.03 -3.02
C LEU A 53 4.92 -1.99 -1.94
N LEU A 54 4.13 -2.37 -0.92
CA LEU A 54 3.82 -1.50 0.20
C LEU A 54 5.08 -1.11 1.00
N LEU A 55 5.92 -2.10 1.34
CA LEU A 55 7.18 -1.86 2.06
C LEU A 55 8.13 -0.98 1.26
N PHE A 56 8.26 -1.22 -0.04
CA PHE A 56 9.04 -0.36 -0.93
C PHE A 56 8.51 1.07 -0.93
N SER A 57 7.19 1.25 -1.08
CA SER A 57 6.55 2.57 -1.05
C SER A 57 6.82 3.30 0.28
N MET A 58 6.69 2.60 1.41
CA MET A 58 7.00 3.16 2.73
C MET A 58 8.45 3.64 2.83
N VAL A 59 9.41 2.77 2.46
CA VAL A 59 10.84 3.11 2.53
C VAL A 59 11.20 4.25 1.57
N PHE A 60 10.67 4.22 0.35
CA PHE A 60 10.87 5.27 -0.65
C PHE A 60 10.36 6.63 -0.14
N ASN A 61 9.10 6.68 0.31
CA ASN A 61 8.49 7.91 0.81
C ASN A 61 9.18 8.42 2.08
N PHE A 62 9.54 7.53 3.00
CA PHE A 62 10.30 7.89 4.20
C PHE A 62 11.66 8.48 3.85
N ALA A 63 12.39 7.90 2.89
CA ALA A 63 13.68 8.39 2.45
C ALA A 63 13.60 9.75 1.74
N VAL A 64 12.59 9.96 0.89
CA VAL A 64 12.35 11.23 0.21
C VAL A 64 11.95 12.30 1.24
N GLY A 65 10.98 12.01 2.10
CA GLY A 65 10.49 12.94 3.13
C GLY A 65 11.59 13.35 4.12
N SER A 66 12.37 12.38 4.61
CA SER A 66 13.47 12.64 5.55
C SER A 66 14.57 13.53 4.94
N ARG A 67 14.88 13.34 3.65
CA ARG A 67 15.84 14.20 2.94
C ARG A 67 15.26 15.60 2.71
N LEU A 68 13.99 15.69 2.34
CA LEU A 68 13.31 16.96 2.11
C LEU A 68 13.22 17.81 3.39
N GLN A 69 13.00 17.17 4.53
CA GLN A 69 12.99 17.84 5.85
C GLN A 69 14.34 18.48 6.19
N ARG A 70 15.45 17.85 5.79
CA ARG A 70 16.81 18.38 6.03
C ARG A 70 17.25 19.40 4.97
N ARG A 71 16.85 19.20 3.72
CA ARG A 71 17.23 20.03 2.57
C ARG A 71 16.03 20.16 1.63
N PRO A 72 15.22 21.22 1.78
CA PRO A 72 14.09 21.44 0.90
C PRO A 72 14.59 21.65 -0.54
N ALA A 73 14.16 20.77 -1.44
CA ALA A 73 14.57 20.76 -2.84
C ALA A 73 13.38 20.38 -3.73
N GLY A 74 12.97 21.29 -4.61
CA GLY A 74 11.78 21.12 -5.47
C GLY A 74 11.88 19.90 -6.38
N TRP A 75 13.07 19.60 -6.92
CA TRP A 75 13.27 18.42 -7.76
C TRP A 75 13.09 17.11 -6.99
N LEU A 76 13.48 17.06 -5.71
CA LEU A 76 13.35 15.87 -4.87
C LEU A 76 11.87 15.61 -4.53
N LEU A 77 11.12 16.68 -4.25
CA LEU A 77 9.66 16.61 -4.13
C LEU A 77 9.02 16.12 -5.42
N ALA A 78 9.43 16.67 -6.58
CA ALA A 78 8.92 16.26 -7.88
C ALA A 78 9.19 14.76 -8.14
N VAL A 79 10.38 14.25 -7.81
CA VAL A 79 10.70 12.82 -7.92
C VAL A 79 9.81 11.97 -7.00
N GLY A 80 9.60 12.40 -5.75
CA GLY A 80 8.71 11.71 -4.81
C GLY A 80 7.27 11.62 -5.33
N VAL A 81 6.72 12.75 -5.77
CA VAL A 81 5.37 12.82 -6.34
C VAL A 81 5.27 12.00 -7.63
N ALA A 82 6.22 12.15 -8.55
CA ALA A 82 6.24 11.42 -9.81
C ALA A 82 6.34 9.90 -9.59
N GLY A 83 7.15 9.44 -8.63
CA GLY A 83 7.24 8.01 -8.30
C GLY A 83 5.92 7.42 -7.80
N ASN A 84 5.25 8.13 -6.88
CA ASN A 84 3.93 7.74 -6.36
C ASN A 84 2.86 7.74 -7.47
N LEU A 85 2.82 8.79 -8.29
CA LEU A 85 1.87 8.88 -9.41
C LEU A 85 2.14 7.85 -10.50
N ALA A 86 3.41 7.52 -10.78
CA ALA A 86 3.76 6.47 -11.74
C ALA A 86 3.28 5.10 -11.27
N LEU A 87 3.48 4.78 -9.98
CA LEU A 87 2.98 3.53 -9.39
C LEU A 87 1.46 3.44 -9.45
N LEU A 88 0.77 4.51 -9.08
CA LEU A 88 -0.69 4.58 -9.14
C LEU A 88 -1.19 4.50 -10.59
N GLY A 89 -0.54 5.21 -11.51
CA GLY A 89 -0.80 5.20 -12.95
C GLY A 89 -0.74 3.78 -13.51
N TRP A 90 0.36 3.07 -13.24
CA TRP A 90 0.57 1.71 -13.69
C TRP A 90 -0.48 0.74 -13.17
N PHE A 91 -0.67 0.66 -11.85
CA PHE A 91 -1.58 -0.34 -11.29
C PHE A 91 -3.05 0.00 -11.48
N LYS A 92 -3.42 1.28 -11.50
CA LYS A 92 -4.82 1.71 -11.54
C LYS A 92 -5.35 1.95 -12.95
N TYR A 93 -4.52 2.48 -13.84
CA TYR A 93 -4.97 2.99 -15.13
C TYR A 93 -4.39 2.26 -16.34
N ALA A 94 -3.39 1.37 -16.19
CA ALA A 94 -2.79 0.69 -17.34
C ALA A 94 -3.80 -0.11 -18.17
N ASN A 95 -4.66 -0.92 -17.54
CA ASN A 95 -5.69 -1.68 -18.27
C ASN A 95 -6.65 -0.73 -19.03
N PHE A 96 -7.11 0.35 -18.37
CA PHE A 96 -7.98 1.35 -19.00
C PHE A 96 -7.33 2.04 -20.21
N VAL A 97 -6.04 2.37 -20.11
CA VAL A 97 -5.28 2.95 -21.23
C VAL A 97 -5.19 1.96 -22.38
N MET A 98 -4.89 0.69 -22.10
CA MET A 98 -4.80 -0.35 -23.12
C MET A 98 -6.13 -0.60 -23.82
N ASP A 99 -7.23 -0.66 -23.07
CA ASP A 99 -8.58 -0.83 -23.61
C ASP A 99 -8.93 0.34 -24.54
N THR A 100 -8.55 1.57 -24.15
CA THR A 100 -8.77 2.77 -24.96
C THR A 100 -7.95 2.75 -26.25
N VAL A 101 -6.67 2.35 -26.18
CA VAL A 101 -5.80 2.23 -27.36
C VAL A 101 -6.34 1.18 -28.33
N ASN A 102 -6.73 0.01 -27.83
CA ASN A 102 -7.31 -1.06 -28.64
C ASN A 102 -8.60 -0.60 -29.34
N ALA A 103 -9.47 0.11 -28.61
CA ALA A 103 -10.71 0.65 -29.17
C ALA A 103 -10.47 1.69 -30.29
N LEU A 104 -9.44 2.53 -30.16
CA LEU A 104 -9.14 3.59 -31.11
C LEU A 104 -8.33 3.13 -32.33
N SER A 105 -7.43 2.16 -32.14
CA SER A 105 -6.52 1.69 -33.19
C SER A 105 -6.97 0.40 -33.89
N GLY A 106 -8.04 -0.23 -33.39
CA GLY A 106 -8.53 -1.51 -33.90
C GLY A 106 -7.57 -2.69 -33.61
N THR A 107 -6.55 -2.48 -32.78
CA THR A 107 -5.63 -3.54 -32.35
C THR A 107 -6.24 -4.39 -31.24
N GLN A 108 -5.73 -5.61 -31.07
CA GLN A 108 -6.10 -6.50 -29.97
C GLN A 108 -4.89 -6.80 -29.08
N PHE A 109 -4.28 -5.76 -28.51
CA PHE A 109 -3.23 -5.97 -27.52
C PHE A 109 -3.85 -6.53 -26.24
N VAL A 110 -3.62 -7.82 -25.98
CA VAL A 110 -3.99 -8.45 -24.72
C VAL A 110 -2.87 -8.20 -23.72
N LEU A 111 -3.04 -7.20 -22.86
CA LEU A 111 -2.20 -7.09 -21.66
C LEU A 111 -2.71 -8.10 -20.64
N GLU A 112 -1.81 -8.84 -19.99
CA GLU A 112 -2.20 -9.66 -18.85
C GLU A 112 -2.78 -8.74 -17.77
N ALA A 113 -4.01 -9.02 -17.33
CA ALA A 113 -4.77 -8.09 -16.49
C ALA A 113 -3.99 -7.75 -15.22
N ILE A 114 -3.52 -6.50 -15.14
CA ILE A 114 -2.78 -6.03 -13.98
C ILE A 114 -3.73 -6.06 -12.78
N ILE A 115 -3.45 -6.95 -11.83
CA ILE A 115 -4.25 -7.09 -10.62
C ILE A 115 -3.91 -5.92 -9.69
N LEU A 116 -4.95 -5.18 -9.30
CA LEU A 116 -4.84 -4.01 -8.43
C LEU A 116 -4.49 -4.43 -7.01
N PRO A 117 -3.41 -3.88 -6.41
CA PRO A 117 -3.13 -4.05 -4.99
C PRO A 117 -4.25 -3.39 -4.17
N LEU A 118 -4.66 -4.06 -3.09
CA LEU A 118 -5.65 -3.51 -2.18
C LEU A 118 -5.16 -2.16 -1.63
N ALA A 119 -6.06 -1.18 -1.59
CA ALA A 119 -5.84 0.12 -0.99
C ALA A 119 -4.63 0.93 -1.55
N ILE A 120 -4.18 0.68 -2.78
CA ILE A 120 -3.05 1.42 -3.39
C ILE A 120 -3.25 2.93 -3.38
N SER A 121 -4.47 3.41 -3.62
CA SER A 121 -4.76 4.84 -3.57
C SER A 121 -4.54 5.42 -2.17
N PHE A 122 -4.87 4.68 -1.10
CA PHE A 122 -4.74 5.20 0.27
C PHE A 122 -3.30 5.43 0.66
N PHE A 123 -2.42 4.43 0.50
CA PHE A 123 -1.02 4.59 0.91
C PHE A 123 -0.19 5.46 -0.04
N THR A 124 -0.71 5.78 -1.24
CA THR A 124 -0.04 6.70 -2.18
C THR A 124 -0.28 8.17 -1.80
N PHE A 125 -1.44 8.48 -1.20
CA PHE A 125 -1.84 9.87 -0.86
C PHE A 125 -1.73 10.22 0.62
N GLN A 126 -1.33 9.27 1.47
CA GLN A 126 -1.04 9.47 2.90
C GLN A 126 0.39 9.97 3.08
#